data_AF-A0A011UUZ1-F1
#
_entry.id   AF-A0A011UUZ1-F1
#
_cell.length_a   1.000
_cell.length_b   1.000
_cell.length_c   1.000
_cell.angle_alpha   90.00
_cell.angle_beta   90.00
_cell.angle_gamma   90.00
#
_symmetry.space_group_name_H-M   'P 1'
#
loop_
_entity.id
_entity.type
_entity.pdbx_description
1 polymer ?
#
loop_
_entity_poly.entity_id
_entity_poly.type
_entity_poly.pdbx_seq_one_letter_code
_entity_poly.pdbx_strand_id
1 'polypeptide(L)'
;MDGEQEAIAEVEQEIPAIEPEMEADEPINIDEAGDEPEVDGEDQPEPEDDFEEFDWNGKKVKAPKGLKDGLMMQADYTRKTQEVANTRKELEERAARLDQQFAASEEYLDARADLRMVAKELERFEGFDWSAYQQARMTDPLQADEAWNYAQHLRAQKAQLEGVVQQHESSRTASVQQEIAKRMQETHEHVKANLKGWTPDTDKQVIDFALSKGVTREQMQNLMNPLVYEMLYLARIGHEALAKPAPSPKKQSAPTQPSKAVGGRSTPAASKSLSEMSMEEYAAARQAGRG
;
A
#
# COMPACT_ATOMS: atom_id res chain seq x y z
N MET A 1 -67.44 -11.36 -22.22
CA MET A 1 -66.11 -10.74 -22.41
C MET A 1 -65.77 -10.07 -21.09
N ASP A 2 -65.57 -10.81 -20.00
CA ASP A 2 -64.73 -11.99 -19.79
C ASP A 2 -63.27 -11.77 -20.16
N GLY A 3 -62.43 -11.92 -19.13
CA GLY A 3 -60.99 -12.12 -19.18
C GLY A 3 -60.18 -10.82 -19.11
N GLU A 4 -59.31 -10.57 -18.15
CA GLU A 4 -58.76 -11.39 -17.08
C GLU A 4 -58.09 -10.40 -16.12
N GLN A 5 -58.60 -10.29 -14.89
CA GLN A 5 -57.81 -9.81 -13.76
C GLN A 5 -57.02 -11.04 -13.29
N GLU A 6 -55.84 -11.26 -13.87
CA GLU A 6 -54.92 -12.26 -13.32
C GLU A 6 -54.26 -11.67 -12.08
N ALA A 7 -54.77 -12.13 -10.95
CA ALA A 7 -54.13 -12.09 -9.65
C ALA A 7 -52.68 -12.59 -9.79
N ILE A 8 -51.73 -11.70 -9.56
CA ILE A 8 -50.32 -12.07 -9.45
C ILE A 8 -50.19 -12.79 -8.12
N ALA A 9 -50.13 -14.12 -8.22
CA ALA A 9 -49.94 -15.03 -7.12
C ALA A 9 -48.70 -14.64 -6.31
N GLU A 10 -48.91 -14.59 -5.01
CA GLU A 10 -47.90 -14.56 -3.96
C GLU A 10 -47.00 -15.79 -4.12
N VAL A 11 -45.85 -15.60 -4.78
CA VAL A 11 -44.80 -16.61 -4.85
C VAL A 11 -43.99 -16.49 -3.56
N GLU A 12 -44.44 -17.26 -2.58
CA GLU A 12 -43.70 -17.66 -1.39
C GLU A 12 -42.41 -18.34 -1.84
N GLN A 13 -41.30 -17.60 -1.89
CA GLN A 13 -39.98 -18.17 -2.11
C GLN A 13 -39.50 -18.78 -0.80
N GLU A 14 -39.66 -20.10 -0.72
CA GLU A 14 -39.01 -20.97 0.26
C GLU A 14 -37.50 -20.71 0.29
N ILE A 15 -37.07 -20.11 1.39
CA ILE A 15 -35.68 -19.99 1.78
C ILE A 15 -35.24 -21.40 2.19
N PRO A 16 -34.20 -22.01 1.59
CA PRO A 16 -33.71 -23.28 2.10
C PRO A 16 -33.15 -23.04 3.50
N ALA A 17 -33.84 -23.58 4.49
CA ALA A 17 -33.39 -23.65 5.87
C ALA A 17 -32.06 -24.41 5.92
N ILE A 18 -30.96 -23.67 6.10
CA ILE A 18 -29.68 -24.25 6.48
C ILE A 18 -29.83 -24.61 7.96
N GLU A 19 -30.01 -25.91 8.23
CA GLU A 19 -29.97 -26.48 9.57
C GLU A 19 -28.62 -26.12 10.22
N PRO A 20 -28.62 -25.52 11.43
CA PRO A 20 -27.43 -25.45 12.24
C PRO A 20 -27.22 -26.84 12.87
N GLU A 21 -26.25 -27.58 12.34
CA GLU A 21 -25.73 -28.79 12.97
C GLU A 21 -24.98 -28.36 14.24
N MET A 22 -25.73 -28.18 15.32
CA MET A 22 -25.21 -28.06 16.68
C MET A 22 -24.91 -29.48 17.19
N GLU A 23 -23.65 -29.90 17.10
CA GLU A 23 -23.14 -30.97 17.95
C GLU A 23 -23.18 -30.47 19.40
N ALA A 24 -24.16 -30.96 20.15
CA ALA A 24 -24.28 -30.77 21.59
C ALA A 24 -23.27 -31.70 22.28
N ASP A 25 -22.24 -31.11 22.87
CA ASP A 25 -21.32 -31.78 23.79
C ASP A 25 -22.13 -32.25 25.02
N GLU A 26 -22.26 -33.57 25.20
CA GLU A 26 -22.86 -34.16 26.40
C GLU A 26 -21.93 -33.95 27.60
N PRO A 27 -22.42 -33.47 28.76
CA PRO A 27 -21.60 -33.41 29.96
C PRO A 27 -21.42 -34.81 30.55
N ILE A 28 -20.18 -35.32 30.55
CA ILE A 28 -19.81 -36.54 31.28
C ILE A 28 -19.91 -36.22 32.79
N ASN A 29 -20.94 -36.81 33.41
CA ASN A 29 -21.19 -36.77 34.85
C ASN A 29 -20.26 -37.80 35.53
N ILE A 30 -19.28 -37.34 36.29
CA ILE A 30 -18.44 -38.20 37.15
C ILE A 30 -18.83 -37.93 38.59
N ASP A 31 -19.76 -38.73 39.11
CA ASP A 31 -19.74 -39.14 40.51
C ASP A 31 -20.63 -40.38 40.71
N GLU A 32 -20.05 -41.48 41.20
CA GLU A 32 -20.43 -42.13 42.47
C GLU A 32 -19.89 -43.56 42.58
N ALA A 33 -19.24 -43.83 43.73
CA ALA A 33 -18.94 -45.11 44.41
C ALA A 33 -18.05 -46.14 43.67
N GLY A 34 -16.89 -46.56 44.18
CA GLY A 34 -16.57 -46.90 45.56
C GLY A 34 -16.52 -48.43 45.70
N ASP A 35 -15.36 -49.03 45.46
CA ASP A 35 -14.97 -50.30 46.09
C ASP A 35 -13.44 -50.48 46.00
N GLU A 36 -12.79 -50.65 47.15
CA GLU A 36 -11.40 -51.10 47.24
C GLU A 36 -11.32 -52.58 46.87
N PRO A 37 -10.27 -53.00 46.15
CA PRO A 37 -9.67 -54.30 46.42
C PRO A 37 -8.24 -54.14 46.92
N GLU A 38 -7.95 -54.95 47.93
CA GLU A 38 -6.64 -55.25 48.49
C GLU A 38 -5.57 -55.50 47.42
N VAL A 39 -4.37 -55.03 47.75
CA VAL A 39 -3.12 -55.29 47.04
C VAL A 39 -2.66 -56.72 47.34
N ASP A 40 -2.58 -57.58 46.33
CA ASP A 40 -1.62 -58.69 46.33
C ASP A 40 -1.29 -59.15 44.90
N GLY A 41 -0.02 -59.53 44.67
CA GLY A 41 0.39 -60.33 43.53
C GLY A 41 1.08 -59.61 42.37
N GLU A 42 2.42 -59.60 42.45
CA GLU A 42 3.41 -59.59 41.37
C GLU A 42 2.89 -59.73 39.92
N ASP A 43 3.05 -58.66 39.13
CA ASP A 43 3.76 -58.71 37.85
C ASP A 43 3.99 -57.26 37.40
N GLN A 44 5.25 -56.84 37.30
CA GLN A 44 5.61 -55.61 36.59
C GLN A 44 5.50 -55.89 35.08
N PRO A 45 4.55 -55.29 34.33
CA PRO A 45 4.85 -55.01 32.94
C PRO A 45 5.90 -53.90 32.95
N GLU A 46 7.02 -54.12 32.26
CA GLU A 46 7.96 -53.05 31.93
C GLU A 46 7.18 -51.86 31.38
N PRO A 47 7.46 -50.60 31.82
CA PRO A 47 6.85 -49.46 31.16
C PRO A 47 7.43 -49.43 29.74
N GLU A 48 6.64 -49.84 28.75
CA GLU A 48 6.90 -49.41 27.38
C GLU A 48 6.95 -47.89 27.42
N ASP A 49 8.12 -47.36 27.07
CA ASP A 49 8.51 -45.96 27.16
C ASP A 49 7.67 -45.16 26.14
N ASP A 50 6.40 -44.94 26.44
CA ASP A 50 5.43 -44.21 25.61
C ASP A 50 5.56 -42.68 25.77
N PHE A 51 6.77 -42.23 26.07
CA PHE A 51 7.12 -40.84 26.24
C PHE A 51 7.92 -40.35 25.02
N GLU A 52 7.37 -39.38 24.30
CA GLU A 52 8.06 -38.68 23.22
C GLU A 52 8.74 -37.41 23.76
N GLU A 53 9.99 -37.20 23.38
CA GLU A 53 10.69 -35.93 23.62
C GLU A 53 10.27 -34.92 22.56
N PHE A 54 9.70 -33.79 23.00
CA PHE A 54 9.44 -32.66 22.11
C PHE A 54 9.92 -31.35 22.72
N ASP A 55 10.21 -30.40 21.83
CA ASP A 55 10.62 -29.05 22.22
C ASP A 55 9.37 -28.19 22.44
N TRP A 56 9.19 -27.74 23.68
CA TRP A 56 8.16 -26.79 24.07
C TRP A 56 8.82 -25.49 24.55
N ASN A 57 8.64 -24.41 23.79
CA ASN A 57 9.19 -23.09 24.11
C ASN A 57 10.72 -23.10 24.37
N GLY A 58 11.48 -23.87 23.59
CA GLY A 58 12.95 -23.96 23.68
C GLY A 58 13.46 -24.89 24.78
N LYS A 59 12.59 -25.68 25.42
CA LYS A 59 12.95 -26.69 26.43
C LYS A 59 12.48 -28.06 25.96
N LYS A 60 13.39 -29.04 25.98
CA LYS A 60 13.06 -30.45 25.72
C LYS A 60 12.31 -31.04 26.90
N VAL A 61 11.13 -31.58 26.65
CA VAL A 61 10.27 -32.22 27.66
C VAL A 61 9.91 -33.62 27.17
N LYS A 62 10.08 -34.66 28.01
CA LYS A 62 9.52 -36.01 27.78
C LYS A 62 8.06 -35.98 28.21
N ALA A 63 7.12 -36.27 27.31
CA ALA A 63 5.70 -36.38 27.66
C ALA A 63 5.03 -37.55 26.93
N PRO A 64 3.87 -38.04 27.43
CA PRO A 64 3.15 -39.15 26.80
C PRO A 64 2.82 -38.86 25.33
N LYS A 65 2.86 -39.89 24.47
CA LYS A 65 2.43 -39.81 23.06
C LYS A 65 1.03 -39.15 22.97
N GLY A 66 0.90 -38.15 22.09
CA GLY A 66 -0.35 -37.39 21.86
C GLY A 66 -0.48 -36.05 22.59
N LEU A 67 0.27 -35.79 23.67
CA LEU A 67 0.19 -34.50 24.38
C LEU A 67 0.72 -33.33 23.54
N LYS A 68 1.79 -33.57 22.78
CA LYS A 68 2.36 -32.60 21.83
C LYS A 68 1.36 -32.20 20.75
N ASP A 69 0.65 -33.17 20.20
CA ASP A 69 -0.32 -32.95 19.12
C ASP A 69 -1.55 -32.20 19.64
N GLY A 70 -2.07 -32.56 20.81
CA GLY A 70 -3.15 -31.81 21.48
C GLY A 70 -2.76 -30.35 21.78
N LEU A 71 -1.52 -30.12 22.20
CA LEU A 71 -1.02 -28.79 22.56
C LEU A 71 -0.71 -27.92 21.32
N MET A 72 -0.15 -28.50 20.25
CA MET A 72 -0.05 -27.82 18.95
C MET A 72 -1.42 -27.50 18.37
N MET A 73 -2.36 -28.45 18.46
CA MET A 73 -3.73 -28.27 17.99
C MET A 73 -4.41 -27.12 18.75
N GLN A 74 -4.28 -27.05 20.07
CA GLN A 74 -4.80 -25.93 20.87
C GLN A 74 -4.16 -24.58 20.49
N ALA A 75 -2.85 -24.55 20.22
CA ALA A 75 -2.16 -23.34 19.78
C ALA A 75 -2.65 -22.88 18.39
N ASP A 76 -2.85 -23.82 17.47
CA ASP A 76 -3.41 -23.55 16.13
C ASP A 76 -4.87 -23.10 16.21
N TYR A 77 -5.70 -23.72 17.05
CA TYR A 77 -7.08 -23.28 17.28
C TYR A 77 -7.12 -21.88 17.89
N THR A 78 -6.26 -21.59 18.87
CA THR A 78 -6.17 -20.26 19.49
C THR A 78 -5.75 -19.22 18.45
N ARG A 79 -4.73 -19.53 17.64
CA ARG A 79 -4.27 -18.65 16.57
C ARG A 79 -5.34 -18.44 15.50
N LYS A 80 -5.99 -19.50 15.02
CA LYS A 80 -7.07 -19.40 14.03
C LYS A 80 -8.27 -18.62 14.57
N THR A 81 -8.64 -18.83 15.83
CA THR A 81 -9.74 -18.08 16.47
C THR A 81 -9.38 -16.60 16.58
N GLN A 82 -8.13 -16.27 16.91
CA GLN A 82 -7.63 -14.89 16.91
C GLN A 82 -7.59 -14.30 15.50
N GLU A 83 -7.14 -15.05 14.49
CA GLU A 83 -7.14 -14.61 13.09
C GLU A 83 -8.58 -14.35 12.60
N VAL A 84 -9.53 -15.25 12.88
CA VAL A 84 -10.95 -15.05 12.55
C VAL A 84 -11.54 -13.85 13.28
N ALA A 85 -11.23 -13.67 14.56
CA ALA A 85 -11.67 -12.51 15.33
C ALA A 85 -11.10 -11.20 14.77
N ASN A 86 -9.81 -11.19 14.40
CA ASN A 86 -9.15 -10.05 13.79
C ASN A 86 -9.74 -9.73 12.42
N THR A 87 -9.92 -10.73 11.55
CA THR A 87 -10.55 -10.53 10.24
C THR A 87 -11.98 -10.04 10.37
N ARG A 88 -12.77 -10.58 11.30
CA ARG A 88 -14.13 -10.11 11.57
C ARG A 88 -14.14 -8.64 11.99
N LYS A 89 -13.22 -8.27 12.87
CA LYS A 89 -13.06 -6.89 13.32
C LYS A 89 -12.65 -5.95 12.18
N GLU A 90 -11.70 -6.35 11.33
CA GLU A 90 -11.29 -5.57 10.16
C GLU A 90 -12.43 -5.38 9.16
N LEU A 91 -13.23 -6.43 8.92
CA LEU A 91 -14.40 -6.36 8.05
C LEU A 91 -15.49 -5.45 8.62
N GLU A 92 -15.75 -5.53 9.93
CA GLU A 92 -16.71 -4.66 10.62
C GLU A 92 -16.26 -3.20 10.60
N GLU A 93 -14.99 -2.92 10.87
CA GLU A 93 -14.41 -1.57 10.77
C GLU A 93 -14.50 -1.02 9.33
N ARG A 94 -14.30 -1.89 8.33
CA ARG A 94 -14.44 -1.50 6.92
C ARG A 94 -15.90 -1.23 6.55
N ALA A 95 -16.83 -2.06 7.00
CA ALA A 95 -18.26 -1.86 6.78
C ALA A 95 -18.73 -0.54 7.41
N ALA A 96 -18.39 -0.31 8.69
CA ALA A 96 -18.73 0.92 9.39
C ALA A 96 -18.16 2.18 8.69
N ARG A 97 -16.94 2.12 8.15
CA ARG A 97 -16.37 3.22 7.35
C ARG A 97 -17.12 3.46 6.05
N LEU A 98 -17.56 2.41 5.36
CA LEU A 98 -18.34 2.54 4.13
C LEU A 98 -19.73 3.13 4.43
N ASP A 99 -20.40 2.62 5.46
CA ASP A 99 -21.71 3.13 5.88
C ASP A 99 -21.64 4.61 6.26
N GLN A 100 -20.61 5.02 6.99
CA GLN A 100 -20.36 6.44 7.29
C GLN A 100 -20.12 7.28 6.04
N GLN A 101 -19.39 6.76 5.05
CA GLN A 101 -19.15 7.46 3.78
C GLN A 101 -20.43 7.57 2.96
N PHE A 102 -21.25 6.53 2.91
CA PHE A 102 -22.54 6.56 2.22
C PHE A 102 -23.49 7.55 2.88
N ALA A 103 -23.65 7.48 4.20
CA ALA A 103 -24.51 8.42 4.95
C ALA A 103 -24.08 9.89 4.74
N ALA A 104 -22.77 10.17 4.83
CA ALA A 104 -22.25 11.52 4.59
C ALA A 104 -22.46 11.99 3.13
N SER A 105 -22.38 11.06 2.17
CA SER A 105 -22.63 11.36 0.76
C SER A 105 -24.11 11.61 0.48
N GLU A 106 -25.01 10.84 1.07
CA GLU A 106 -26.46 11.05 0.95
C GLU A 106 -26.85 12.39 1.57
N GLU A 107 -26.40 12.66 2.80
CA GLU A 107 -26.63 13.96 3.47
C GLU A 107 -26.12 15.13 2.61
N TYR A 108 -24.96 14.99 1.97
CA TYR A 108 -24.43 16.01 1.06
C TYR A 108 -25.30 16.22 -0.18
N LEU A 109 -25.81 15.13 -0.78
CA LEU A 109 -26.67 15.22 -1.97
C LEU A 109 -28.01 15.85 -1.64
N ASP A 110 -28.63 15.43 -0.54
CA ASP A 110 -29.88 15.99 -0.04
C ASP A 110 -29.70 17.47 0.31
N ALA A 111 -28.63 17.82 1.04
CA ALA A 111 -28.35 19.20 1.40
C ALA A 111 -28.18 20.11 0.17
N ARG A 112 -27.57 19.60 -0.92
CA ARG A 112 -27.46 20.34 -2.18
C ARG A 112 -28.79 20.48 -2.92
N ALA A 113 -29.64 19.46 -2.89
CA ALA A 113 -30.96 19.51 -3.49
C ALA A 113 -31.84 20.53 -2.75
N ASP A 114 -31.87 20.45 -1.43
CA ASP A 114 -32.58 21.38 -0.55
C ASP A 114 -32.05 22.79 -0.70
N LEU A 115 -30.73 22.98 -0.78
CA LEU A 115 -30.13 24.29 -0.96
C LEU A 115 -30.62 24.97 -2.24
N ARG A 116 -30.75 24.21 -3.35
CA ARG A 116 -31.30 24.74 -4.61
C ARG A 116 -32.77 25.11 -4.47
N MET A 117 -33.55 24.30 -3.77
CA MET A 117 -34.97 24.57 -3.52
C MET A 117 -35.17 25.82 -2.66
N VAL A 118 -34.46 25.92 -1.54
CA VAL A 118 -34.49 27.07 -0.63
C VAL A 118 -33.99 28.33 -1.32
N ALA A 119 -32.91 28.24 -2.12
CA ALA A 119 -32.42 29.37 -2.90
C ALA A 119 -33.48 29.89 -3.87
N LYS A 120 -34.16 28.99 -4.59
CA LYS A 120 -35.24 29.36 -5.52
C LYS A 120 -36.45 29.97 -4.80
N GLU A 121 -36.80 29.49 -3.61
CA GLU A 121 -37.89 30.09 -2.84
C GLU A 121 -37.48 31.48 -2.31
N LEU A 122 -36.22 31.67 -1.93
CA LEU A 122 -35.68 32.98 -1.53
C LEU A 122 -35.64 34.00 -2.67
N GLU A 123 -35.55 33.58 -3.93
CA GLU A 123 -35.68 34.49 -5.09
C GLU A 123 -37.03 35.22 -5.10
N ARG A 124 -38.11 34.61 -4.56
CA ARG A 124 -39.41 35.29 -4.42
C ARG A 124 -39.38 36.46 -3.44
N PHE A 125 -38.43 36.43 -2.51
CA PHE A 125 -38.17 37.47 -1.53
C PHE A 125 -36.97 38.34 -1.93
N GLU A 126 -36.51 38.25 -3.18
CA GLU A 126 -35.48 39.12 -3.70
C GLU A 126 -35.97 40.57 -3.64
N GLY A 127 -35.21 41.44 -2.97
CA GLY A 127 -35.61 42.82 -2.71
C GLY A 127 -36.60 43.00 -1.55
N PHE A 128 -37.12 41.93 -0.93
CA PHE A 128 -37.86 42.03 0.33
C PHE A 128 -36.89 42.15 1.51
N ASP A 129 -36.36 43.36 1.64
CA ASP A 129 -35.45 43.76 2.71
C ASP A 129 -36.20 44.40 3.89
N TRP A 130 -35.45 44.88 4.89
CA TRP A 130 -36.03 45.54 6.06
C TRP A 130 -36.89 46.76 5.70
N SER A 131 -36.52 47.51 4.68
CA SER A 131 -37.26 48.69 4.23
C SER A 131 -38.59 48.29 3.60
N ALA A 132 -38.58 47.30 2.71
CA ALA A 132 -39.77 46.76 2.08
C ALA A 132 -40.74 46.16 3.12
N TYR A 133 -40.21 45.45 4.11
CA TYR A 133 -40.98 44.93 5.25
C TYR A 133 -41.66 46.04 6.05
N GLN A 134 -40.93 47.10 6.44
CA GLN A 134 -41.50 48.22 7.19
C GLN A 134 -42.66 48.89 6.44
N GLN A 135 -42.53 49.05 5.11
CA GLN A 135 -43.58 49.62 4.28
C GLN A 135 -44.81 48.70 4.17
N ALA A 136 -44.60 47.40 3.94
CA ALA A 136 -45.68 46.40 3.90
C ALA A 136 -46.45 46.37 5.23
N ARG A 137 -45.73 46.45 6.34
CA ARG A 137 -46.27 46.43 7.70
C ARG A 137 -47.15 47.64 8.04
N MET A 138 -46.97 48.78 7.36
CA MET A 138 -47.87 49.94 7.52
C MET A 138 -49.25 49.70 6.88
N THR A 139 -49.32 48.81 5.89
CA THR A 139 -50.55 48.54 5.13
C THR A 139 -51.24 47.27 5.64
N ASP A 140 -50.48 46.18 5.79
CA ASP A 140 -50.96 44.90 6.33
C ASP A 140 -49.90 44.31 7.27
N PRO A 141 -50.00 44.57 8.58
CA PRO A 141 -49.04 44.09 9.56
C PRO A 141 -48.93 42.57 9.62
N LEU A 142 -50.05 41.85 9.51
CA LEU A 142 -50.07 40.40 9.71
C LEU A 142 -49.38 39.69 8.54
N GLN A 143 -49.74 40.04 7.30
CA GLN A 143 -49.11 39.46 6.11
C GLN A 143 -47.63 39.83 6.00
N ALA A 144 -47.26 41.07 6.38
CA ALA A 144 -45.87 41.49 6.40
C ALA A 144 -45.02 40.68 7.42
N ASP A 145 -45.55 40.47 8.63
CA ASP A 145 -44.87 39.69 9.67
C ASP A 145 -44.74 38.21 9.25
N GLU A 146 -45.76 37.60 8.65
CA GLU A 146 -45.71 36.24 8.11
C GLU A 146 -44.63 36.09 7.01
N ALA A 147 -44.66 36.96 6.00
CA ALA A 147 -43.69 36.96 4.91
C ALA A 147 -42.26 37.18 5.41
N TRP A 148 -42.08 38.09 6.37
CA TRP A 148 -40.78 38.34 6.99
C TRP A 148 -40.27 37.12 7.73
N ASN A 149 -41.07 36.53 8.62
CA ASN A 149 -40.68 35.36 9.40
C ASN A 149 -40.35 34.17 8.49
N TYR A 150 -41.14 33.94 7.44
CA TYR A 150 -40.87 32.89 6.46
C TYR A 150 -39.57 33.15 5.69
N ALA A 151 -39.32 34.37 5.22
CA ALA A 151 -38.07 34.72 4.56
C ALA A 151 -36.86 34.59 5.51
N GLN A 152 -36.99 34.94 6.79
CA GLN A 152 -35.93 34.71 7.78
C GLN A 152 -35.67 33.22 8.02
N HIS A 153 -36.73 32.41 8.10
CA HIS A 153 -36.61 30.96 8.23
C HIS A 153 -35.85 30.35 7.05
N LEU A 154 -36.21 30.72 5.82
CA LEU A 154 -35.51 30.27 4.60
C LEU A 154 -34.05 30.71 4.57
N ARG A 155 -33.73 31.94 4.99
CA ARG A 155 -32.33 32.42 5.09
C ARG A 155 -31.52 31.60 6.10
N ALA A 156 -32.11 31.29 7.26
CA ALA A 156 -31.46 30.46 8.27
C ALA A 156 -31.24 29.03 7.77
N GLN A 157 -32.25 28.43 7.12
CA GLN A 157 -32.13 27.11 6.51
C GLN A 157 -31.07 27.07 5.42
N LYS A 158 -31.01 28.08 4.56
CA LYS A 158 -29.95 28.22 3.54
C LYS A 158 -28.57 28.22 4.17
N ALA A 159 -28.35 29.03 5.21
CA ALA A 159 -27.06 29.12 5.90
C ALA A 159 -26.65 27.78 6.54
N GLN A 160 -27.59 27.04 7.11
CA GLN A 160 -27.35 25.71 7.65
C GLN A 160 -26.92 24.73 6.54
N LEU A 161 -27.65 24.69 5.43
CA LEU A 161 -27.35 23.81 4.29
C LEU A 161 -26.01 24.15 3.64
N GLU A 162 -25.69 25.43 3.49
CA GLU A 162 -24.36 25.89 3.03
C GLU A 162 -23.25 25.41 3.97
N GLY A 163 -23.49 25.42 5.29
CA GLY A 163 -22.57 24.86 6.28
C GLY A 163 -22.29 23.38 6.07
N VAL A 164 -23.33 22.56 5.85
CA VAL A 164 -23.19 21.12 5.59
C VAL A 164 -22.41 20.86 4.29
N VAL A 165 -22.76 21.56 3.22
CA VAL A 165 -22.08 21.45 1.91
C VAL A 165 -20.59 21.82 2.06
N GLN A 166 -20.29 22.93 2.73
CA GLN A 166 -18.92 23.38 2.95
C GLN A 166 -18.12 22.40 3.81
N GLN A 167 -18.74 21.84 4.85
CA GLN A 167 -18.11 20.84 5.71
C GLN A 167 -17.73 19.60 4.90
N HIS A 168 -18.64 19.07 4.09
CA HIS A 168 -18.36 17.90 3.25
C HIS A 168 -17.29 18.18 2.18
N GLU A 169 -17.30 19.36 1.56
CA GLU A 169 -16.25 19.74 0.61
C GLU A 169 -14.88 19.87 1.27
N SER A 170 -14.83 20.40 2.49
CA SER A 170 -13.60 20.50 3.27
C SER A 170 -13.08 19.13 3.71
N SER A 171 -13.95 18.22 4.16
CA SER A 171 -13.57 16.87 4.58
C SER A 171 -13.09 16.03 3.40
N ARG A 172 -13.75 16.15 2.25
CA ARG A 172 -13.31 15.51 1.00
C ARG A 172 -11.94 16.00 0.56
N THR A 173 -11.72 17.32 0.60
CA THR A 173 -10.41 17.90 0.24
C THR A 173 -9.31 17.42 1.17
N ALA A 174 -9.57 17.36 2.48
CA ALA A 174 -8.62 16.85 3.46
C ALA A 174 -8.33 15.35 3.24
N SER A 175 -9.35 14.54 2.97
CA SER A 175 -9.21 13.11 2.68
C SER A 175 -8.37 12.88 1.42
N VAL A 176 -8.63 13.60 0.33
CA VAL A 176 -7.83 13.53 -0.89
C VAL A 176 -6.36 13.89 -0.64
N GLN A 177 -6.10 14.96 0.14
CA GLN A 177 -4.74 15.34 0.49
C GLN A 177 -4.02 14.27 1.32
N GLN A 178 -4.72 13.64 2.27
CA GLN A 178 -4.17 12.53 3.06
C GLN A 178 -3.86 11.31 2.19
N GLU A 179 -4.75 10.95 1.26
CA GLU A 179 -4.53 9.85 0.33
C GLU A 179 -3.34 10.10 -0.60
N ILE A 180 -3.20 11.32 -1.12
CA ILE A 180 -2.05 11.71 -1.94
C ILE A 180 -0.76 11.62 -1.12
N ALA A 181 -0.75 12.15 0.11
CA ALA A 181 0.42 12.09 0.99
C ALA A 181 0.82 10.65 1.32
N LYS A 182 -0.16 9.80 1.64
CA LYS A 182 0.06 8.37 1.91
C LYS A 182 0.62 7.66 0.69
N ARG A 183 0.05 7.88 -0.49
CA ARG A 183 0.54 7.29 -1.74
C ARG A 183 1.96 7.74 -2.07
N MET A 184 2.30 9.01 -1.84
CA MET A 184 3.66 9.51 -2.01
C MET A 184 4.65 8.85 -1.04
N GLN A 185 4.26 8.68 0.24
CA GLN A 185 5.07 7.97 1.22
C GLN A 185 5.32 6.52 0.81
N GLU A 186 4.26 5.78 0.45
CA GLU A 186 4.35 4.39 -0.04
C GLU A 186 5.22 4.29 -1.29
N THR A 187 5.10 5.27 -2.21
CA THR A 187 5.95 5.36 -3.41
C THR A 187 7.42 5.54 -3.02
N HIS A 188 7.74 6.46 -2.12
CA HIS A 188 9.12 6.67 -1.67
C HIS A 188 9.69 5.45 -0.94
N GLU A 189 8.91 4.79 -0.09
CA GLU A 189 9.34 3.58 0.62
C GLU A 189 9.61 2.43 -0.34
N HIS A 190 8.70 2.19 -1.29
CA HIS A 190 8.84 1.15 -2.31
C HIS A 190 10.07 1.39 -3.19
N VAL A 191 10.26 2.62 -3.64
CA VAL A 191 11.39 2.99 -4.50
C VAL A 191 12.71 2.87 -3.74
N LYS A 192 12.77 3.31 -2.48
CA LYS A 192 13.97 3.20 -1.64
C LYS A 192 14.36 1.73 -1.42
N ALA A 193 13.38 0.84 -1.26
CA ALA A 193 13.62 -0.58 -1.06
C ALA A 193 14.06 -1.32 -2.34
N ASN A 194 13.43 -1.00 -3.48
CA ASN A 194 13.56 -1.80 -4.71
C ASN A 194 14.54 -1.20 -5.73
N LEU A 195 14.80 0.10 -5.68
CA LEU A 195 15.57 0.79 -6.72
C LEU A 195 17.02 1.04 -6.27
N LYS A 196 17.94 0.27 -6.84
CA LYS A 196 19.39 0.40 -6.56
C LYS A 196 19.93 1.75 -7.04
N GLY A 197 20.50 2.53 -6.12
CA GLY A 197 21.07 3.85 -6.42
C GLY A 197 20.07 5.00 -6.33
N TRP A 198 18.89 4.77 -5.76
CA TRP A 198 17.97 5.85 -5.44
C TRP A 198 18.55 6.81 -4.39
N THR A 199 18.44 8.10 -4.67
CA THR A 199 18.80 9.20 -3.79
C THR A 199 17.77 10.33 -3.92
N PRO A 200 17.71 11.26 -2.96
CA PRO A 200 16.88 12.46 -3.10
C PRO A 200 17.23 13.30 -4.34
N ASP A 201 18.43 13.17 -4.89
CA ASP A 201 18.84 13.85 -6.12
C ASP A 201 18.23 13.18 -7.37
N THR A 202 18.22 11.84 -7.41
CA THR A 202 17.54 11.12 -8.51
C THR A 202 16.06 11.40 -8.55
N ASP A 203 15.43 11.63 -7.38
CA ASP A 203 14.02 11.98 -7.29
C ASP A 203 13.71 13.30 -8.00
N LYS A 204 14.50 14.34 -7.71
CA LYS A 204 14.40 15.64 -8.40
C LYS A 204 14.61 15.49 -9.90
N GLN A 205 15.59 14.70 -10.33
CA GLN A 205 15.86 14.46 -11.75
C GLN A 205 14.69 13.76 -12.46
N VAL A 206 14.01 12.82 -11.81
CA VAL A 206 12.82 12.15 -12.35
C VAL A 206 11.64 13.13 -12.45
N ILE A 207 11.44 13.95 -11.43
CA ILE A 207 10.42 14.99 -11.41
C ILE A 207 10.67 16.02 -12.53
N ASP A 208 11.89 16.55 -12.63
CA ASP A 208 12.28 17.52 -13.65
C ASP A 208 12.14 16.94 -15.07
N PHE A 209 12.48 15.66 -15.24
CA PHE A 209 12.27 14.97 -16.51
C PHE A 209 10.77 14.91 -16.86
N ALA A 210 9.91 14.52 -15.93
CA ALA A 210 8.46 14.49 -16.16
C ALA A 210 7.89 15.89 -16.47
N LEU A 211 8.33 16.93 -15.74
CA LEU A 211 7.96 18.32 -16.02
C LEU A 211 8.41 18.74 -17.43
N SER A 212 9.61 18.36 -17.86
CA SER A 212 10.13 18.64 -19.21
C SER A 212 9.34 17.96 -20.33
N LYS A 213 8.61 16.88 -20.02
CA LYS A 213 7.72 16.18 -20.96
C LYS A 213 6.28 16.70 -20.93
N GLY A 214 6.00 17.75 -20.15
CA GLY A 214 4.70 18.41 -20.10
C GLY A 214 3.75 17.88 -19.01
N VAL A 215 4.23 17.01 -18.11
CA VAL A 215 3.44 16.61 -16.93
C VAL A 215 3.39 17.78 -15.96
N THR A 216 2.19 18.14 -15.50
CA THR A 216 2.03 19.19 -14.47
C THR A 216 2.32 18.65 -13.07
N ARG A 217 2.65 19.53 -12.13
CA ARG A 217 2.86 19.13 -10.72
C ARG A 217 1.61 18.49 -10.11
N GLU A 218 0.42 18.95 -10.48
CA GLU A 218 -0.84 18.39 -10.01
C GLU A 218 -1.09 16.98 -10.58
N GLN A 219 -0.87 16.79 -11.88
CA GLN A 219 -0.93 15.44 -12.48
C GLN A 219 0.09 14.51 -11.86
N MET A 220 1.29 15.00 -11.54
CA MET A 220 2.30 14.21 -10.85
C MET A 220 1.82 13.81 -9.46
N GLN A 221 1.32 14.74 -8.63
CA GLN A 221 0.78 14.42 -7.31
C GLN A 221 -0.38 13.42 -7.37
N ASN A 222 -1.28 13.56 -8.34
CA ASN A 222 -2.45 12.69 -8.49
C ASN A 222 -2.12 11.31 -9.08
N LEU A 223 -1.13 11.21 -9.98
CA LEU A 223 -0.79 9.96 -10.69
C LEU A 223 0.38 9.21 -10.04
N MET A 224 1.15 9.84 -9.15
CA MET A 224 2.34 9.26 -8.56
C MET A 224 1.98 8.10 -7.64
N ASN A 225 2.20 6.91 -8.15
CA ASN A 225 2.18 5.64 -7.46
C ASN A 225 3.54 4.94 -7.69
N PRO A 226 3.84 3.82 -6.99
CA PRO A 226 5.12 3.14 -7.13
C PRO A 226 5.47 2.76 -8.59
N LEU A 227 4.48 2.25 -9.33
CA LEU A 227 4.65 1.77 -10.70
C LEU A 227 4.91 2.92 -11.69
N VAL A 228 4.15 4.01 -11.59
CA VAL A 228 4.32 5.22 -12.40
C VAL A 228 5.68 5.85 -12.14
N TYR A 229 6.10 5.89 -10.87
CA TYR A 229 7.43 6.37 -10.53
C TYR A 229 8.53 5.53 -11.17
N GLU A 230 8.44 4.20 -11.06
CA GLU A 230 9.40 3.29 -11.67
C GLU A 230 9.45 3.45 -13.19
N MET A 231 8.29 3.55 -13.85
CA MET A 231 8.21 3.83 -15.28
C MET A 231 8.88 5.17 -15.65
N LEU A 232 8.64 6.23 -14.88
CA LEU A 232 9.26 7.54 -15.11
C LEU A 232 10.78 7.49 -14.91
N TYR A 233 11.25 6.76 -13.89
CA TYR A 233 12.67 6.54 -13.65
C TYR A 233 13.35 5.79 -14.80
N LEU A 234 12.75 4.68 -15.25
CA LEU A 234 13.24 3.90 -16.39
C LEU A 234 13.20 4.70 -17.69
N ALA A 235 12.14 5.48 -17.91
CA ALA A 235 12.02 6.36 -19.07
C ALA A 235 13.13 7.42 -19.10
N ARG A 236 13.48 8.00 -17.94
CA ARG A 236 14.60 8.94 -17.83
C ARG A 236 15.94 8.27 -18.17
N ILE A 237 16.22 7.09 -17.60
CA ILE A 237 17.45 6.35 -17.89
C ILE A 237 17.52 5.96 -19.37
N GLY A 238 16.40 5.50 -19.93
CA GLY A 238 16.29 5.18 -21.36
C GLY A 238 16.58 6.40 -22.22
N HIS A 239 16.02 7.56 -21.87
CA HIS A 239 16.29 8.83 -22.56
C HIS A 239 17.77 9.22 -22.48
N GLU A 240 18.41 9.09 -21.32
CA GLU A 240 19.85 9.34 -21.17
C GLU A 240 20.71 8.33 -21.92
N ALA A 241 20.31 7.06 -21.97
CA ALA A 241 21.01 6.02 -22.71
C ALA A 241 20.93 6.26 -24.23
N LEU A 242 19.78 6.72 -24.74
CA LEU A 242 19.60 7.11 -26.14
C LEU A 242 20.33 8.42 -26.49
N ALA A 243 20.43 9.35 -25.54
CA ALA A 243 21.16 10.60 -25.73
C ALA A 243 22.69 10.42 -25.69
N LYS A 244 23.20 9.34 -25.09
CA LYS A 244 24.62 9.01 -25.12
C LYS A 244 24.99 8.56 -26.55
N PRO A 245 25.99 9.19 -27.19
CA PRO A 245 26.45 8.73 -28.49
C PRO A 245 26.92 7.28 -28.37
N ALA A 246 26.52 6.44 -29.34
CA ALA A 246 27.01 5.07 -29.43
C ALA A 246 28.54 5.10 -29.30
N PRO A 247 29.15 4.18 -28.50
CA PRO A 247 30.60 4.13 -28.40
C PRO A 247 31.15 4.05 -29.82
N SER A 248 31.96 5.05 -30.20
CA SER A 248 32.59 5.07 -31.50
C SER A 248 33.17 3.68 -31.74
N PRO A 249 32.90 3.03 -32.90
CA PRO A 249 33.41 1.69 -33.15
C PRO A 249 34.88 1.72 -32.80
N LYS A 250 35.31 0.89 -31.83
CA LYS A 250 36.73 0.73 -31.52
C LYS A 250 37.38 0.57 -32.88
N LYS A 251 38.19 1.56 -33.28
CA LYS A 251 38.92 1.49 -34.56
C LYS A 251 39.48 0.07 -34.56
N GLN A 252 38.99 -0.76 -35.47
CA GLN A 252 39.62 -2.05 -35.72
C GLN A 252 41.07 -1.67 -35.88
N SER A 253 41.92 -2.15 -34.97
CA SER A 253 43.36 -1.94 -35.08
C SER A 253 43.66 -2.26 -36.53
N ALA A 254 44.15 -1.26 -37.28
CA ALA A 254 44.40 -1.42 -38.70
C ALA A 254 45.10 -2.77 -38.89
N PRO A 255 44.67 -3.61 -39.86
CA PRO A 255 45.31 -4.90 -40.06
C PRO A 255 46.81 -4.60 -40.14
N THR A 256 47.55 -5.13 -39.16
CA THR A 256 48.99 -4.94 -39.07
C THR A 256 49.54 -5.34 -40.43
N GLN A 257 49.98 -4.34 -41.22
CA GLN A 257 50.69 -4.63 -42.44
C GLN A 257 51.87 -5.51 -42.03
N PRO A 258 52.08 -6.67 -42.68
CA PRO A 258 53.26 -7.46 -42.39
C PRO A 258 54.47 -6.56 -42.61
N SER A 259 55.27 -6.38 -41.56
CA SER A 259 56.52 -5.66 -41.65
C SER A 259 57.30 -6.25 -42.83
N LYS A 260 57.74 -5.39 -43.75
CA LYS A 260 58.66 -5.79 -44.81
C LYS A 260 59.80 -6.53 -44.13
N ALA A 261 60.01 -7.78 -44.51
CA ALA A 261 61.16 -8.55 -44.11
C ALA A 261 62.42 -7.77 -44.51
N VAL A 262 63.03 -7.12 -43.53
CA VAL A 262 64.35 -6.52 -43.71
C VAL A 262 65.32 -7.70 -43.63
N GLY A 263 65.88 -8.06 -44.79
CA GLY A 263 66.95 -9.05 -44.89
C GLY A 263 68.03 -8.73 -43.88
N GLY A 264 68.45 -9.76 -43.14
CA GLY A 264 69.32 -9.62 -41.98
C GLY A 264 70.60 -8.84 -42.26
N ARG A 265 70.93 -7.93 -41.34
CA ARG A 265 72.29 -7.47 -41.12
C ARG A 265 72.51 -7.10 -39.65
N SER A 266 73.27 -7.98 -38.99
CA SER A 266 74.00 -7.90 -37.72
C SER A 266 73.29 -7.41 -36.46
N THR A 267 73.10 -8.36 -35.54
CA THR A 267 73.07 -8.20 -34.08
C THR A 267 74.21 -7.29 -33.60
N PRO A 268 73.97 -6.27 -32.74
CA PRO A 268 75.05 -5.63 -32.00
C PRO A 268 75.59 -6.64 -30.96
N ALA A 269 76.92 -6.77 -30.91
CA ALA A 269 77.60 -7.71 -30.02
C ALA A 269 77.22 -7.46 -28.55
N ALA A 270 76.94 -8.55 -27.84
CA ALA A 270 76.74 -8.55 -26.40
C ALA A 270 77.93 -7.87 -25.70
N SER A 271 77.65 -6.86 -24.87
CA SER A 271 78.65 -6.25 -23.99
C SER A 271 79.14 -7.30 -23.00
N LYS A 272 80.43 -7.64 -23.04
CA LYS A 272 81.07 -8.48 -22.01
C LYS A 272 80.97 -7.82 -20.65
N SER A 273 80.75 -8.62 -19.61
CA SER A 273 80.74 -8.16 -18.23
C SER A 273 82.14 -7.68 -17.80
N LEU A 274 82.23 -6.65 -16.96
CA LEU A 274 83.49 -6.03 -16.52
C LEU A 274 84.43 -7.02 -15.80
N SER A 275 83.92 -8.14 -15.29
CA SER A 275 84.68 -9.22 -14.64
C SER A 275 85.39 -10.16 -15.62
N GLU A 276 85.10 -10.08 -16.92
CA GLU A 276 85.65 -10.96 -17.95
C GLU A 276 86.56 -10.21 -18.94
N MET A 277 86.84 -8.92 -18.69
CA MET A 277 87.75 -8.11 -19.52
C MET A 277 89.19 -8.27 -19.06
N SER A 278 90.13 -8.18 -20.01
CA SER A 278 91.55 -8.08 -19.67
C SER A 278 91.87 -6.74 -19.00
N MET A 279 92.98 -6.65 -18.24
CA MET A 279 93.36 -5.43 -17.49
C MET A 279 93.46 -4.18 -18.39
N GLU A 280 93.94 -4.32 -19.63
CA GLU A 280 94.02 -3.23 -20.60
C GLU A 280 92.64 -2.79 -21.10
N GLU A 281 91.72 -3.73 -21.32
CA GLU A 281 90.36 -3.44 -21.77
C GLU A 281 89.52 -2.80 -20.65
N TYR A 282 89.73 -3.22 -19.39
CA TYR A 282 89.09 -2.61 -18.22
C TYR A 282 89.55 -1.16 -18.00
N ALA A 283 90.85 -0.87 -18.16
CA ALA A 283 91.38 0.48 -18.03
C ALA A 283 90.79 1.44 -19.08
N ALA A 284 90.66 0.97 -20.34
CA ALA A 284 90.03 1.75 -21.42
C ALA A 284 88.53 1.99 -21.19
N ALA A 285 87.79 1.01 -20.65
CA ALA A 285 86.38 1.16 -20.32
C ALA A 285 86.13 2.18 -19.18
N ARG A 286 86.99 2.16 -18.14
CA ARG A 286 87.00 3.14 -17.05
C ARG A 286 87.32 4.56 -17.53
N GLN A 287 88.27 4.70 -18.46
CA GLN A 287 88.65 6.00 -19.03
C GLN A 287 87.54 6.59 -19.91
N ALA A 288 86.72 5.72 -20.52
CA ALA A 288 85.51 6.09 -21.29
C ALA A 288 84.26 6.32 -20.42
N GLY A 289 84.38 6.34 -19.08
CA GLY A 289 83.30 6.64 -18.15
C GLY A 289 82.23 5.55 -18.04
N ARG A 290 82.51 4.33 -18.51
CA ARG A 290 81.63 3.17 -18.37
C ARG A 290 82.01 2.42 -17.10
N GLY A 291 81.31 2.73 -16.01
CA GLY A 291 81.34 1.98 -14.75
C GLY A 291 80.10 1.14 -14.61
#